data_AF-A0A519UGA1-F1
#
_entry.id   AF-A0A519UGA1-F1
#
_cell.length_a   1.000
_cell.length_b   1.000
_cell.length_c   1.000
_cell.angle_alpha   90.00
_cell.angle_beta   90.00
_cell.angle_gamma   90.00
#
_symmetry.space_group_name_H-M   'P 1'
#
loop_
_entity.id
_entity.type
_entity.pdbx_description
1 polymer ?
#
loop_
_entity_poly.entity_id
_entity_poly.type
_entity_poly.pdbx_seq_one_letter_code
_entity_poly.pdbx_strand_id
1 'polypeptide(L)'
;MVVSALLLIFCISGSAQSGFYVPRSGKIFFSGDSATIFGDVYNSGQFGIGKPATVNFKGMYWVNEWYASLTDETNFGSGINGQGGLVRFLVPNDQLPANISQRQYIVGGYNPVTRFGPMFANLQLNNRWGVSLDQGSTKIRHQLDFKAGHVFTNDNTLIIGDRYPGQMTGYNENRFVVTGNRTSTGVLLREQISRKDGSVPFPVGSTVDGYAPATIYLKSDMPDDFYARVSDTVFSDAISGTNLNINSVNKTWQLGKIIRPGQDEVEVSLQHQLGEEGAD
;
A
#
# COMPACT_ATOMS: atom_id res chain seq x y z
N MET A 1 24.48 -51.32 -45.60
CA MET A 1 23.32 -50.46 -45.91
C MET A 1 22.83 -49.90 -44.59
N VAL A 2 23.24 -48.68 -44.23
CA VAL A 2 22.96 -48.10 -42.90
C VAL A 2 21.74 -47.21 -42.99
N VAL A 3 20.80 -47.48 -42.08
CA VAL A 3 19.52 -46.81 -41.86
C VAL A 3 19.76 -45.38 -41.35
N SER A 4 18.95 -44.41 -41.79
CA SER A 4 18.78 -43.14 -41.08
C SER A 4 17.32 -42.72 -41.17
N ALA A 5 16.61 -42.94 -40.06
CA ALA A 5 15.26 -42.44 -39.82
C ALA A 5 15.39 -41.03 -39.21
N LEU A 6 14.86 -40.04 -39.92
CA LEU A 6 14.84 -38.64 -39.49
C LEU A 6 13.67 -38.44 -38.51
N LEU A 7 13.97 -38.22 -37.23
CA LEU A 7 12.97 -37.92 -36.21
C LEU A 7 12.73 -36.40 -36.18
N LEU A 8 11.58 -35.95 -36.70
CA LEU A 8 11.13 -34.56 -36.63
C LEU A 8 10.56 -34.27 -35.23
N ILE A 9 11.33 -33.57 -34.41
CA ILE A 9 10.86 -33.05 -33.11
C ILE A 9 10.08 -31.77 -33.38
N PHE A 10 8.74 -31.84 -33.25
CA PHE A 10 7.89 -30.66 -33.14
C PHE A 10 8.14 -29.99 -31.79
N CYS A 11 8.91 -28.90 -31.77
CA CYS A 11 8.98 -28.00 -30.63
C CYS A 11 7.65 -27.24 -30.51
N ILE A 12 6.75 -27.73 -29.66
CA ILE A 12 5.57 -26.99 -29.23
C ILE A 12 6.10 -25.90 -28.28
N SER A 13 6.17 -24.66 -28.74
CA SER A 13 6.45 -23.51 -27.89
C SER A 13 5.29 -23.34 -26.91
N GLY A 14 5.41 -23.93 -25.72
CA GLY A 14 4.52 -23.62 -24.60
C GLY A 14 4.82 -22.20 -24.11
N SER A 15 3.86 -21.29 -24.22
CA SER A 15 3.92 -20.01 -23.49
C SER A 15 3.89 -20.32 -22.00
N ALA A 16 5.03 -20.21 -21.33
CA ALA A 16 5.08 -20.24 -19.87
C ALA A 16 4.23 -19.07 -19.35
N GLN A 17 3.31 -19.36 -18.43
CA GLN A 17 2.53 -18.32 -17.77
C GLN A 17 3.53 -17.43 -17.00
N SER A 18 3.70 -16.17 -17.41
CA SER A 18 4.69 -15.22 -16.87
C SER A 18 4.33 -14.71 -15.46
N GLY A 19 3.59 -15.47 -14.67
CA GLY A 19 3.08 -15.03 -13.39
C GLY A 19 2.29 -16.11 -12.66
N PHE A 20 2.01 -15.81 -11.40
CA PHE A 20 1.23 -16.60 -10.47
C PHE A 20 -0.23 -16.15 -10.52
N TYR A 21 -1.11 -16.97 -11.09
CA TYR A 21 -2.51 -16.64 -11.32
C TYR A 21 -3.45 -17.45 -10.41
N VAL A 22 -4.36 -16.76 -9.72
CA VAL A 22 -5.46 -17.38 -8.95
C VAL A 22 -6.77 -17.10 -9.70
N PRO A 23 -7.39 -18.11 -10.35
CA PRO A 23 -8.64 -17.91 -11.09
C PRO A 23 -9.82 -17.62 -10.16
N ARG A 24 -10.93 -17.12 -10.72
CA ARG A 24 -12.11 -16.66 -9.95
C ARG A 24 -12.71 -17.69 -8.98
N SER A 25 -12.76 -18.96 -9.37
CA SER A 25 -13.18 -20.08 -8.52
C SER A 25 -12.01 -20.76 -7.80
N GLY A 26 -10.79 -20.30 -8.06
CA GLY A 26 -9.57 -20.83 -7.48
C GLY A 26 -9.39 -20.38 -6.04
N LYS A 27 -8.88 -21.29 -5.23
CA LYS A 27 -8.43 -21.02 -3.87
C LYS A 27 -7.02 -21.55 -3.72
N ILE A 28 -6.15 -20.71 -3.21
CA ILE A 28 -4.84 -21.10 -2.71
C ILE A 28 -4.72 -20.68 -1.26
N PHE A 29 -3.90 -21.39 -0.50
CA PHE A 29 -3.71 -21.09 0.91
C PHE A 29 -2.29 -21.42 1.35
N PHE A 30 -1.57 -20.41 1.83
CA PHE A 30 -0.26 -20.57 2.45
C PHE A 30 -0.46 -20.78 3.96
N SER A 31 -0.24 -22.01 4.43
CA SER A 31 -0.40 -22.40 5.85
C SER A 31 0.91 -22.63 6.61
N GLY A 32 2.05 -22.75 5.92
CA GLY A 32 3.38 -23.03 6.49
C GLY A 32 4.22 -21.77 6.74
N ASP A 33 5.54 -21.89 6.76
CA ASP A 33 6.45 -20.80 7.21
C ASP A 33 6.67 -19.70 6.15
N SER A 34 7.21 -20.03 4.98
CA SER A 34 7.54 -19.03 3.97
C SER A 34 7.49 -19.59 2.55
N ALA A 35 6.92 -18.82 1.64
CA ALA A 35 6.94 -19.08 0.20
C ALA A 35 7.43 -17.83 -0.53
N THR A 36 8.08 -18.03 -1.68
CA THR A 36 8.55 -16.92 -2.52
C THR A 36 7.91 -17.02 -3.90
N ILE A 37 7.32 -15.92 -4.35
CA ILE A 37 6.75 -15.77 -5.69
C ILE A 37 7.66 -14.83 -6.47
N PHE A 38 8.31 -15.37 -7.50
CA PHE A 38 9.27 -14.63 -8.34
C PHE A 38 8.62 -13.90 -9.52
N GLY A 39 7.44 -14.33 -9.96
CA GLY A 39 6.68 -13.69 -11.02
C GLY A 39 5.60 -12.73 -10.49
N ASP A 40 4.93 -12.05 -11.41
CA ASP A 40 3.78 -11.20 -11.08
C ASP A 40 2.62 -12.03 -10.50
N VAL A 41 1.84 -11.46 -9.59
CA VAL A 41 0.67 -12.10 -9.00
C VAL A 41 -0.59 -11.49 -9.61
N TYR A 42 -1.49 -12.35 -10.08
CA TYR A 42 -2.81 -11.96 -10.57
C TYR A 42 -3.87 -12.74 -9.80
N ASN A 43 -4.59 -12.06 -8.90
CA ASN A 43 -5.59 -12.66 -8.04
C ASN A 43 -7.01 -12.27 -8.48
N SER A 44 -7.73 -13.22 -9.05
CA SER A 44 -9.17 -13.12 -9.31
C SER A 44 -10.01 -13.95 -8.33
N GLY A 45 -9.39 -14.77 -7.46
CA GLY A 45 -10.06 -15.73 -6.59
C GLY A 45 -9.80 -15.50 -5.10
N GLN A 46 -9.46 -16.58 -4.39
CA GLN A 46 -9.10 -16.54 -2.97
C GLN A 46 -7.60 -16.82 -2.79
N PHE A 47 -6.85 -15.81 -2.38
CA PHE A 47 -5.44 -15.92 -2.04
C PHE A 47 -5.30 -15.83 -0.53
N GLY A 48 -5.18 -16.99 0.14
CA GLY A 48 -5.10 -17.04 1.59
C GLY A 48 -3.68 -17.13 2.14
N ILE A 49 -3.43 -16.38 3.21
CA ILE A 49 -2.15 -16.38 3.91
C ILE A 49 -2.46 -16.52 5.40
N GLY A 50 -2.20 -17.70 5.96
CA GLY A 50 -2.41 -17.95 7.39
C GLY A 50 -1.38 -17.26 8.25
N LYS A 51 -1.72 -17.00 9.52
CA LYS A 51 -0.86 -16.36 10.53
C LYS A 51 0.65 -16.71 10.49
N PRO A 52 1.10 -17.97 10.44
CA PRO A 52 2.54 -18.27 10.46
C PRO A 52 3.22 -17.99 9.10
N ALA A 53 2.44 -17.83 8.03
CA ALA A 53 2.97 -17.78 6.68
C ALA A 53 3.46 -16.40 6.28
N THR A 54 4.62 -16.39 5.62
CA THR A 54 5.15 -15.24 4.90
C THR A 54 5.21 -15.52 3.40
N VAL A 55 4.58 -14.67 2.62
CA VAL A 55 4.73 -14.65 1.16
C VAL A 55 5.74 -13.56 0.79
N ASN A 56 6.91 -13.98 0.35
CA ASN A 56 7.92 -13.10 -0.23
C ASN A 56 7.60 -12.85 -1.70
N PHE A 57 7.33 -11.61 -2.07
CA PHE A 57 6.97 -11.22 -3.42
C PHE A 57 8.13 -10.50 -4.12
N LYS A 58 8.63 -11.08 -5.20
CA LYS A 58 9.71 -10.57 -6.06
C LYS A 58 9.25 -10.27 -7.50
N GLY A 59 7.97 -10.42 -7.82
CA GLY A 59 7.42 -9.96 -9.11
C GLY A 59 7.38 -8.43 -9.21
N MET A 60 7.02 -7.90 -10.37
CA MET A 60 6.83 -6.45 -10.58
C MET A 60 5.41 -6.00 -10.22
N TYR A 61 4.39 -6.81 -10.50
CA TYR A 61 2.98 -6.47 -10.33
C TYR A 61 2.27 -7.44 -9.39
N TRP A 62 1.58 -6.89 -8.39
CA TRP A 62 0.58 -7.61 -7.59
C TRP A 62 -0.80 -7.05 -7.94
N VAL A 63 -1.61 -7.83 -8.65
CA VAL A 63 -2.92 -7.42 -9.15
C VAL A 63 -4.01 -8.18 -8.40
N ASN A 64 -4.98 -7.45 -7.85
CA ASN A 64 -6.21 -8.06 -7.35
C ASN A 64 -7.42 -7.50 -8.09
N GLU A 65 -8.31 -8.39 -8.52
CA GLU A 65 -9.64 -8.00 -8.98
C GLU A 65 -10.48 -7.48 -7.81
N TRP A 66 -11.44 -6.58 -8.10
CA TRP A 66 -12.28 -5.97 -7.06
C TRP A 66 -13.15 -6.96 -6.27
N TYR A 67 -13.44 -8.13 -6.86
CA TYR A 67 -14.19 -9.23 -6.24
C TYR A 67 -13.29 -10.33 -5.66
N ALA A 68 -11.96 -10.23 -5.85
CA ALA A 68 -11.03 -11.19 -5.26
C ALA A 68 -10.93 -10.99 -3.75
N SER A 69 -10.36 -11.97 -3.07
CA SER A 69 -10.14 -11.93 -1.63
C SER A 69 -8.70 -12.29 -1.28
N LEU A 70 -8.19 -11.58 -0.29
CA LEU A 70 -6.97 -11.92 0.43
C LEU A 70 -7.41 -12.46 1.80
N THR A 71 -7.33 -13.77 1.99
CA THR A 71 -7.94 -14.46 3.12
C THR A 71 -6.90 -14.83 4.19
N ASP A 72 -7.38 -15.21 5.37
CA ASP A 72 -6.56 -15.60 6.53
C ASP A 72 -6.92 -16.99 7.06
N GLU A 73 -6.33 -17.38 8.19
CA GLU A 73 -6.53 -18.69 8.82
C GLU A 73 -7.97 -19.00 9.26
N THR A 74 -8.85 -18.00 9.33
CA THR A 74 -10.24 -18.20 9.76
C THR A 74 -11.08 -18.86 8.67
N ASN A 75 -12.20 -19.47 9.08
CA ASN A 75 -13.14 -20.15 8.18
C ASN A 75 -12.46 -21.14 7.20
N PHE A 76 -11.52 -21.94 7.69
CA PHE A 76 -10.76 -22.89 6.86
C PHE A 76 -10.04 -22.22 5.68
N GLY A 77 -9.49 -21.03 5.89
CA GLY A 77 -8.71 -20.32 4.88
C GLY A 77 -9.54 -19.44 3.93
N SER A 78 -10.80 -19.17 4.22
CA SER A 78 -11.68 -18.29 3.42
C SER A 78 -12.12 -17.02 4.16
N GLY A 79 -11.76 -16.87 5.43
CA GLY A 79 -12.15 -15.72 6.23
C GLY A 79 -11.19 -14.54 6.09
N ILE A 80 -11.59 -13.41 6.70
CA ILE A 80 -10.90 -12.11 6.64
C ILE A 80 -10.92 -11.40 8.00
N ASN A 81 -11.16 -12.14 9.09
CA ASN A 81 -11.30 -11.60 10.44
C ASN A 81 -10.19 -12.10 11.39
N GLY A 82 -9.31 -12.96 10.89
CA GLY A 82 -8.14 -13.46 11.61
C GLY A 82 -6.99 -12.47 11.61
N GLN A 83 -5.85 -12.91 12.13
CA GLN A 83 -4.61 -12.12 12.11
C GLN A 83 -3.98 -12.09 10.73
N GLY A 84 -4.12 -13.18 9.97
CA GLY A 84 -3.51 -13.38 8.66
C GLY A 84 -1.98 -13.37 8.70
N GLY A 85 -1.38 -13.83 7.61
CA GLY A 85 0.07 -13.84 7.46
C GLY A 85 0.61 -12.54 6.87
N LEU A 86 1.88 -12.59 6.47
CA LEU A 86 2.65 -11.45 5.99
C LEU A 86 2.88 -11.54 4.47
N VAL A 87 2.61 -10.46 3.75
CA VAL A 87 3.17 -10.26 2.39
C VAL A 87 4.38 -9.34 2.49
N ARG A 88 5.54 -9.80 2.03
CA ARG A 88 6.79 -9.06 2.02
C ARG A 88 7.18 -8.69 0.60
N PHE A 89 7.16 -7.41 0.29
CA PHE A 89 7.64 -6.88 -0.99
C PHE A 89 9.17 -6.76 -0.93
N LEU A 90 9.84 -7.53 -1.79
CA LEU A 90 11.30 -7.61 -1.89
C LEU A 90 11.76 -7.07 -3.24
N VAL A 91 13.01 -6.61 -3.30
CA VAL A 91 13.68 -6.29 -4.57
C VAL A 91 13.55 -7.48 -5.54
N PRO A 92 12.95 -7.29 -6.74
CA PRO A 92 12.78 -8.33 -7.75
C PRO A 92 14.08 -9.08 -8.13
N ASN A 93 15.14 -8.32 -8.42
CA ASN A 93 16.44 -8.84 -8.80
C ASN A 93 17.56 -8.05 -8.09
N ASP A 94 18.14 -8.66 -7.07
CA ASP A 94 19.22 -8.08 -6.26
C ASP A 94 20.57 -8.02 -6.99
N GLN A 95 20.72 -8.71 -8.12
CA GLN A 95 21.93 -8.70 -8.95
C GLN A 95 21.97 -7.50 -9.90
N LEU A 96 20.85 -6.81 -10.13
CA LEU A 96 20.85 -5.64 -11.00
C LEU A 96 21.50 -4.44 -10.30
N PRO A 97 22.26 -3.61 -11.06
CA PRO A 97 22.82 -2.36 -10.57
C PRO A 97 21.78 -1.47 -9.86
N ALA A 98 22.23 -0.75 -8.83
CA ALA A 98 21.34 0.05 -7.98
C ALA A 98 20.64 1.23 -8.70
N ASN A 99 21.18 1.66 -9.83
CA ASN A 99 20.61 2.71 -10.67
C ASN A 99 19.44 2.22 -11.55
N ILE A 100 19.19 0.91 -11.63
CA ILE A 100 18.03 0.37 -12.33
C ILE A 100 16.85 0.32 -11.37
N SER A 101 15.81 1.10 -11.63
CA SER A 101 14.59 1.09 -10.81
C SER A 101 13.92 -0.28 -10.84
N GLN A 102 13.60 -0.81 -9.67
CA GLN A 102 12.81 -2.04 -9.51
C GLN A 102 11.63 -1.80 -8.57
N ARG A 103 10.99 -0.63 -8.75
CA ARG A 103 9.74 -0.31 -8.05
C ARG A 103 8.67 -1.32 -8.45
N GLN A 104 8.01 -1.88 -7.45
CA GLN A 104 6.89 -2.81 -7.64
C GLN A 104 5.56 -2.05 -7.64
N TYR A 105 4.51 -2.66 -8.17
CA TYR A 105 3.19 -2.07 -8.31
C TYR A 105 2.13 -2.95 -7.67
N ILE A 106 1.20 -2.34 -6.95
CA ILE A 106 -0.03 -2.99 -6.48
C ILE A 106 -1.18 -2.40 -7.27
N VAL A 107 -1.85 -3.25 -8.05
CA VAL A 107 -3.19 -2.98 -8.54
C VAL A 107 -4.17 -3.43 -7.47
N GLY A 108 -4.74 -2.44 -6.81
CA GLY A 108 -5.68 -2.62 -5.72
C GLY A 108 -7.02 -3.14 -6.25
N GLY A 109 -7.86 -3.59 -5.32
CA GLY A 109 -9.26 -3.92 -5.61
C GLY A 109 -10.20 -3.45 -4.52
N TYR A 110 -9.68 -2.80 -3.47
CA TYR A 110 -10.50 -2.34 -2.36
C TYR A 110 -11.22 -1.06 -2.74
N ASN A 111 -12.52 -1.02 -2.45
CA ASN A 111 -13.33 0.17 -2.61
C ASN A 111 -13.57 0.79 -1.22
N PRO A 112 -13.02 1.99 -0.94
CA PRO A 112 -13.16 2.64 0.37
C PRO A 112 -14.58 3.12 0.66
N VAL A 113 -15.42 3.32 -0.36
CA VAL A 113 -16.83 3.73 -0.21
C VAL A 113 -17.69 2.56 0.22
N THR A 114 -17.60 1.43 -0.48
CA THR A 114 -18.38 0.22 -0.14
C THR A 114 -17.73 -0.63 0.96
N ARG A 115 -16.50 -0.28 1.36
CA ARG A 115 -15.66 -1.04 2.31
C ARG A 115 -15.51 -2.51 1.95
N PHE A 116 -15.38 -2.80 0.66
CA PHE A 116 -15.33 -4.15 0.13
C PHE A 116 -14.16 -4.33 -0.83
N GLY A 117 -13.62 -5.55 -0.88
CA GLY A 117 -12.56 -5.96 -1.80
C GLY A 117 -11.40 -6.65 -1.08
N PRO A 118 -10.32 -6.95 -1.82
CA PRO A 118 -9.11 -7.57 -1.28
C PRO A 118 -8.39 -6.65 -0.29
N MET A 119 -7.98 -7.21 0.85
CA MET A 119 -7.29 -6.49 1.93
C MET A 119 -6.12 -7.32 2.44
N PHE A 120 -4.90 -6.79 2.39
CA PHE A 120 -3.76 -7.45 3.01
C PHE A 120 -3.97 -7.51 4.53
N ALA A 121 -3.63 -8.62 5.16
CA ALA A 121 -3.63 -8.70 6.62
C ALA A 121 -2.45 -7.88 7.19
N ASN A 122 -1.24 -8.27 6.78
CA ASN A 122 0.02 -7.61 7.13
C ASN A 122 0.87 -7.44 5.87
N LEU A 123 1.54 -6.29 5.75
CA LEU A 123 2.44 -5.98 4.64
C LEU A 123 3.77 -5.47 5.20
N GLN A 124 4.88 -6.01 4.67
CA GLN A 124 6.21 -5.46 4.91
C GLN A 124 6.82 -4.98 3.61
N LEU A 125 7.28 -3.73 3.61
CA LEU A 125 8.00 -3.14 2.50
C LEU A 125 9.50 -3.25 2.74
N ASN A 126 10.17 -4.09 1.95
CA ASN A 126 11.61 -4.26 1.95
C ASN A 126 12.17 -4.18 0.51
N ASN A 127 11.80 -3.09 -0.16
CA ASN A 127 12.23 -2.78 -1.51
C ASN A 127 12.65 -1.31 -1.56
N ARG A 128 13.95 -1.05 -1.74
CA ARG A 128 14.51 0.32 -1.74
C ARG A 128 13.89 1.26 -2.79
N TRP A 129 13.36 0.74 -3.89
CA TRP A 129 12.66 1.54 -4.91
C TRP A 129 11.16 1.75 -4.61
N GLY A 130 10.68 1.12 -3.54
CA GLY A 130 9.33 1.23 -3.03
C GLY A 130 8.30 0.41 -3.78
N VAL A 131 7.04 0.64 -3.39
CA VAL A 131 5.85 0.08 -4.02
C VAL A 131 4.93 1.22 -4.41
N SER A 132 4.43 1.21 -5.64
CA SER A 132 3.43 2.15 -6.14
C SER A 132 2.04 1.52 -6.11
N LEU A 133 1.03 2.27 -5.67
CA LEU A 133 -0.35 1.91 -5.94
C LEU A 133 -0.68 2.33 -7.37
N ASP A 134 -0.97 1.35 -8.23
CA ASP A 134 -1.32 1.56 -9.64
C ASP A 134 -2.76 1.10 -9.82
N GLN A 135 -3.69 2.02 -10.08
CA GLN A 135 -5.13 1.73 -10.23
C GLN A 135 -5.79 1.00 -9.03
N GLY A 136 -6.62 1.74 -8.30
CA GLY A 136 -7.44 1.20 -7.21
C GLY A 136 -6.80 1.34 -5.83
N SER A 137 -7.65 1.38 -4.80
CA SER A 137 -7.19 1.56 -3.43
C SER A 137 -6.69 0.24 -2.85
N THR A 138 -5.73 0.34 -1.94
CA THR A 138 -5.13 -0.79 -1.25
C THR A 138 -5.41 -0.66 0.23
N LYS A 139 -5.93 -1.72 0.85
CA LYS A 139 -6.17 -1.79 2.29
C LYS A 139 -5.27 -2.81 2.95
N ILE A 140 -4.77 -2.44 4.13
CA ILE A 140 -3.99 -3.29 5.04
C ILE A 140 -4.71 -3.30 6.38
N ARG A 141 -5.19 -4.45 6.83
CA ARG A 141 -6.05 -4.58 8.02
C ARG A 141 -5.29 -4.34 9.33
N HIS A 142 -4.06 -4.84 9.43
CA HIS A 142 -3.34 -4.86 10.70
C HIS A 142 -2.08 -4.04 10.71
N GLN A 143 -1.08 -4.40 9.89
CA GLN A 143 0.24 -3.81 10.00
C GLN A 143 0.89 -3.52 8.66
N LEU A 144 1.45 -2.31 8.55
CA LEU A 144 2.41 -1.94 7.52
C LEU A 144 3.79 -1.70 8.17
N ASP A 145 4.76 -2.55 7.86
CA ASP A 145 6.13 -2.43 8.37
C ASP A 145 7.10 -1.98 7.27
N PHE A 146 7.80 -0.88 7.51
CA PHE A 146 8.84 -0.38 6.62
C PHE A 146 10.20 -0.94 7.02
N LYS A 147 10.83 -1.71 6.13
CA LYS A 147 12.25 -2.07 6.20
C LYS A 147 13.09 -1.24 5.24
N ALA A 148 12.59 -0.96 4.04
CA ALA A 148 13.26 -0.10 3.07
C ALA A 148 12.27 0.45 2.03
N GLY A 149 12.49 1.69 1.57
CA GLY A 149 11.73 2.32 0.49
C GLY A 149 10.42 2.98 0.93
N HIS A 150 9.62 3.37 -0.06
CA HIS A 150 8.42 4.18 0.11
C HIS A 150 7.16 3.48 -0.42
N VAL A 151 5.99 3.83 0.10
CA VAL A 151 4.71 3.51 -0.56
C VAL A 151 4.24 4.76 -1.30
N PHE A 152 4.18 4.71 -2.62
CA PHE A 152 3.67 5.80 -3.45
C PHE A 152 2.18 5.63 -3.66
N THR A 153 1.35 6.53 -3.12
CA THR A 153 -0.10 6.43 -3.27
C THR A 153 -0.55 6.77 -4.68
N ASN A 154 0.25 7.55 -5.42
CA ASN A 154 -0.14 8.14 -6.70
C ASN A 154 -1.50 8.83 -6.56
N ASP A 155 -2.53 8.33 -7.24
CA ASP A 155 -3.88 8.89 -7.24
C ASP A 155 -4.86 8.02 -6.42
N ASN A 156 -4.34 7.02 -5.71
CA ASN A 156 -5.11 6.00 -4.99
C ASN A 156 -5.04 6.17 -3.47
N THR A 157 -5.96 5.55 -2.75
CA THR A 157 -5.94 5.54 -1.28
C THR A 157 -5.17 4.33 -0.75
N LEU A 158 -4.24 4.58 0.18
CA LEU A 158 -3.69 3.56 1.06
C LEU A 158 -4.48 3.59 2.37
N ILE A 159 -5.20 2.52 2.68
CA ILE A 159 -5.99 2.39 3.91
C ILE A 159 -5.26 1.48 4.88
N ILE A 160 -5.05 1.94 6.11
CA ILE A 160 -4.54 1.12 7.22
C ILE A 160 -5.59 1.03 8.32
N GLY A 161 -5.85 -0.18 8.77
CA GLY A 161 -6.80 -0.47 9.83
C GLY A 161 -8.01 -1.26 9.37
N ASP A 162 -8.70 -1.86 10.34
CA ASP A 162 -9.96 -2.57 10.19
C ASP A 162 -10.68 -2.61 11.54
N ARG A 163 -11.57 -1.63 11.77
CA ARG A 163 -12.22 -1.36 13.08
C ARG A 163 -11.31 -0.76 14.17
N TYR A 164 -10.10 -0.36 13.80
CA TYR A 164 -9.09 0.33 14.61
C TYR A 164 -8.01 0.86 13.64
N PRO A 165 -7.10 1.77 14.03
CA PRO A 165 -6.21 2.45 13.09
C PRO A 165 -5.10 1.60 12.47
N GLY A 166 -4.99 0.32 12.83
CA GLY A 166 -3.84 -0.50 12.44
C GLY A 166 -2.52 0.03 13.02
N GLN A 167 -1.42 -0.65 12.69
CA GLN A 167 -0.07 -0.30 13.11
C GLN A 167 0.80 0.04 11.91
N MET A 168 1.64 1.06 12.06
CA MET A 168 2.68 1.40 11.10
C MET A 168 4.02 1.44 11.83
N THR A 169 5.00 0.66 11.38
CA THR A 169 6.29 0.51 12.06
C THR A 169 7.46 0.73 11.12
N GLY A 170 8.63 1.09 11.66
CA GLY A 170 9.87 1.22 10.88
C GLY A 170 9.93 2.43 9.94
N TYR A 171 8.91 3.30 9.96
CA TYR A 171 8.92 4.53 9.19
C TYR A 171 9.94 5.52 9.75
N ASN A 172 10.54 6.32 8.86
CA ASN A 172 11.38 7.48 9.18
C ASN A 172 11.48 8.37 7.93
N GLU A 173 12.35 9.38 7.96
CA GLU A 173 12.58 10.32 6.86
C GLU A 173 13.07 9.68 5.55
N ASN A 174 13.50 8.41 5.57
CA ASN A 174 13.95 7.66 4.41
C ASN A 174 12.98 6.54 3.98
N ARG A 175 11.88 6.35 4.72
CA ARG A 175 10.89 5.29 4.49
C ARG A 175 9.54 5.68 5.05
N PHE A 176 8.65 6.12 4.17
CA PHE A 176 7.34 6.68 4.50
C PHE A 176 6.39 6.58 3.31
N VAL A 177 5.17 7.11 3.45
CA VAL A 177 4.15 7.14 2.38
C VAL A 177 4.27 8.42 1.57
N VAL A 178 4.53 8.31 0.26
CA VAL A 178 4.64 9.45 -0.65
C VAL A 178 3.29 9.73 -1.31
N THR A 179 2.70 10.89 -1.03
CA THR A 179 1.37 11.29 -1.51
C THR A 179 1.38 12.17 -2.77
N GLY A 180 2.56 12.62 -3.20
CA GLY A 180 2.78 13.30 -4.47
C GLY A 180 2.27 14.75 -4.53
N ASN A 181 2.74 15.48 -5.54
CA ASN A 181 2.42 16.90 -5.79
C ASN A 181 1.33 17.15 -6.84
N ARG A 182 0.72 16.08 -7.35
CA ARG A 182 -0.35 16.20 -8.34
C ARG A 182 -1.64 16.64 -7.65
N THR A 183 -2.56 17.25 -8.36
CA THR A 183 -3.94 17.54 -7.87
C THR A 183 -4.75 16.28 -7.51
N SER A 184 -4.15 15.10 -7.60
CA SER A 184 -4.82 13.82 -7.48
C SER A 184 -5.25 13.43 -6.06
N THR A 185 -6.06 12.38 -5.94
CA THR A 185 -6.70 11.93 -4.69
C THR A 185 -5.83 11.03 -3.81
N GLY A 186 -4.51 10.99 -4.04
CA GLY A 186 -3.59 10.13 -3.30
C GLY A 186 -3.52 10.47 -1.81
N VAL A 187 -4.01 9.59 -0.94
CA VAL A 187 -4.02 9.82 0.52
C VAL A 187 -3.66 8.57 1.31
N LEU A 188 -3.08 8.77 2.49
CA LEU A 188 -3.01 7.76 3.55
C LEU A 188 -4.25 7.93 4.44
N LEU A 189 -5.06 6.87 4.55
CA LEU A 189 -6.25 6.82 5.40
C LEU A 189 -6.00 5.85 6.57
N ARG A 190 -6.36 6.28 7.78
CA ARG A 190 -6.35 5.47 9.01
C ARG A 190 -7.79 5.33 9.50
N GLU A 191 -8.24 4.11 9.72
CA GLU A 191 -9.62 3.84 10.15
C GLU A 191 -9.81 3.93 11.67
N GLN A 192 -10.98 4.39 12.10
CA GLN A 192 -11.48 4.23 13.46
C GLN A 192 -10.51 4.69 14.57
N ILE A 193 -9.83 5.81 14.36
CA ILE A 193 -9.07 6.50 15.39
C ILE A 193 -10.03 6.98 16.48
N SER A 194 -9.67 6.76 17.74
CA SER A 194 -10.43 7.13 18.94
C SER A 194 -9.50 7.62 20.05
N ARG A 195 -10.06 8.14 21.14
CA ARG A 195 -9.30 8.66 22.29
C ARG A 195 -8.28 7.66 22.84
N LYS A 196 -8.62 6.37 22.90
CA LYS A 196 -7.73 5.32 23.43
C LYS A 196 -6.49 5.07 22.58
N ASP A 197 -6.49 5.50 21.31
CA ASP A 197 -5.37 5.29 20.40
C ASP A 197 -4.26 6.35 20.58
N GLY A 198 -4.54 7.43 21.33
CA GLY A 198 -3.63 8.55 21.51
C GLY A 198 -3.30 9.27 20.19
N SER A 199 -2.10 9.83 20.09
CA SER A 199 -1.62 10.46 18.85
C SER A 199 -1.25 9.41 17.81
N VAL A 200 -2.05 9.32 16.75
CA VAL A 200 -1.85 8.38 15.64
C VAL A 200 -1.00 9.03 14.56
N PRO A 201 0.16 8.43 14.18
CA PRO A 201 1.05 9.00 13.19
C PRO A 201 0.59 8.75 11.75
N PHE A 202 0.79 9.76 10.91
CA PHE A 202 0.69 9.73 9.45
C PHE A 202 2.08 10.05 8.89
N PRO A 203 2.95 9.03 8.68
CA PRO A 203 4.26 9.24 8.09
C PRO A 203 4.12 9.45 6.59
N VAL A 204 3.84 10.70 6.20
CA VAL A 204 3.61 11.11 4.82
C VAL A 204 4.66 12.11 4.35
N GLY A 205 4.77 12.26 3.04
CA GLY A 205 5.56 13.31 2.41
C GLY A 205 5.18 13.51 0.95
N SER A 206 5.57 14.63 0.38
CA SER A 206 5.23 15.02 -0.99
C SER A 206 6.08 14.32 -2.05
N THR A 207 7.36 14.11 -1.75
CA THR A 207 8.37 13.45 -2.60
C THR A 207 9.15 12.42 -1.79
N VAL A 208 10.15 11.75 -2.39
CA VAL A 208 11.00 10.79 -1.68
C VAL A 208 11.93 11.44 -0.65
N ASP A 209 12.21 12.74 -0.78
CA ASP A 209 13.05 13.50 0.15
C ASP A 209 12.23 14.48 1.02
N GLY A 210 10.97 14.71 0.67
CA GLY A 210 10.06 15.67 1.32
C GLY A 210 9.24 15.08 2.45
N TYR A 211 9.88 14.40 3.41
CA TYR A 211 9.21 13.84 4.58
C TYR A 211 8.61 14.95 5.47
N ALA A 212 7.29 14.91 5.67
CA ALA A 212 6.54 15.95 6.35
C ALA A 212 5.37 15.32 7.14
N PRO A 213 5.64 14.56 8.21
CA PRO A 213 4.63 13.77 8.88
C PRO A 213 3.62 14.64 9.63
N ALA A 214 2.47 14.03 9.94
CA ALA A 214 1.48 14.58 10.84
C ALA A 214 1.11 13.56 11.91
N THR A 215 0.59 14.02 13.05
CA THR A 215 -0.10 13.17 14.02
C THR A 215 -1.49 13.71 14.27
N ILE A 216 -2.46 12.81 14.42
CA ILE A 216 -3.84 13.15 14.74
C ILE A 216 -4.21 12.45 16.05
N TYR A 217 -4.70 13.22 17.01
CA TYR A 217 -5.30 12.72 18.24
C TYR A 217 -6.77 13.15 18.32
N LEU A 218 -7.68 12.18 18.24
CA LEU A 218 -9.11 12.42 18.41
C LEU A 218 -9.47 12.39 19.90
N LYS A 219 -9.92 13.51 20.47
CA LYS A 219 -10.35 13.61 21.87
C LYS A 219 -11.82 13.17 22.04
N SER A 220 -12.20 12.06 21.40
CA SER A 220 -13.55 11.47 21.45
C SER A 220 -13.48 9.95 21.53
N ASP A 221 -14.36 9.36 22.32
CA ASP A 221 -14.45 7.89 22.46
C ASP A 221 -15.19 7.25 21.28
N MET A 222 -15.92 8.05 20.52
CA MET A 222 -16.55 7.60 19.29
C MET A 222 -15.46 7.59 18.18
N PRO A 223 -15.15 6.46 17.54
CA PRO A 223 -14.08 6.38 16.55
C PRO A 223 -14.44 7.08 15.23
N ASP A 224 -13.43 7.55 14.48
CA ASP A 224 -13.59 8.12 13.14
C ASP A 224 -12.43 7.76 12.21
N ASP A 225 -12.66 7.85 10.90
CA ASP A 225 -11.66 7.63 9.88
C ASP A 225 -11.04 8.97 9.47
N PHE A 226 -9.71 9.02 9.43
CA PHE A 226 -8.97 10.22 9.04
C PHE A 226 -8.06 9.92 7.86
N TYR A 227 -7.86 10.92 7.01
CA TYR A 227 -6.86 10.86 5.95
C TYR A 227 -5.88 12.02 6.06
N ALA A 228 -4.67 11.78 5.55
CA ALA A 228 -3.64 12.78 5.40
C ALA A 228 -2.97 12.68 4.04
N ARG A 229 -2.58 13.85 3.55
CA ARG A 229 -1.75 14.05 2.36
C ARG A 229 -0.89 15.27 2.53
N VAL A 230 0.29 15.23 1.92
CA VAL A 230 1.18 16.38 1.77
C VAL A 230 1.48 16.64 0.29
N SER A 231 1.49 17.92 -0.07
CA SER A 231 1.93 18.44 -1.38
C SER A 231 2.82 19.66 -1.20
N ASP A 232 3.70 19.92 -2.17
CA ASP A 232 4.54 21.13 -2.27
C ASP A 232 3.79 22.27 -2.99
N THR A 233 2.46 22.22 -3.02
CA THR A 233 1.61 23.17 -3.74
C THR A 233 0.37 23.50 -2.93
N VAL A 234 -0.21 24.67 -3.21
CA VAL A 234 -1.54 25.08 -2.75
C VAL A 234 -2.50 25.02 -3.93
N PHE A 235 -3.70 24.47 -3.73
CA PHE A 235 -4.72 24.40 -4.77
C PHE A 235 -5.71 25.56 -4.66
N SER A 236 -6.25 26.02 -5.80
CA SER A 236 -7.15 27.18 -5.86
C SER A 236 -8.44 27.01 -5.05
N ASP A 237 -8.91 25.77 -4.85
CA ASP A 237 -10.15 25.45 -4.14
C ASP A 237 -9.87 24.60 -2.88
N ALA A 238 -8.73 24.83 -2.22
CA ALA A 238 -8.22 24.14 -1.03
C ALA A 238 -7.88 22.64 -1.21
N ILE A 239 -8.77 21.86 -1.82
CA ILE A 239 -8.63 20.41 -2.08
C ILE A 239 -8.66 20.06 -3.57
N SER A 240 -8.90 21.05 -4.43
CA SER A 240 -8.99 20.89 -5.89
C SER A 240 -8.61 22.17 -6.62
N GLY A 241 -8.61 22.11 -7.95
CA GLY A 241 -8.36 23.26 -8.80
C GLY A 241 -6.90 23.37 -9.24
N THR A 242 -6.50 24.53 -9.74
CA THR A 242 -5.14 24.75 -10.26
C THR A 242 -4.16 24.98 -9.13
N ASN A 243 -2.89 24.60 -9.35
CA ASN A 243 -1.81 24.93 -8.43
C ASN A 243 -1.57 26.44 -8.43
N LEU A 244 -1.79 27.08 -7.28
CA LEU A 244 -1.46 28.47 -7.02
C LEU A 244 0.01 28.58 -6.63
N ASN A 245 0.91 28.40 -7.60
CA ASN A 245 2.36 28.52 -7.39
C ASN A 245 2.83 29.99 -7.39
N ILE A 246 2.15 30.87 -6.66
CA ILE A 246 2.54 32.27 -6.53
C ILE A 246 3.25 32.43 -5.16
N ASN A 247 4.51 32.00 -5.13
CA ASN A 247 5.56 32.44 -4.20
C ASN A 247 5.35 32.30 -2.67
N SER A 248 5.21 31.10 -2.06
CA SER A 248 5.61 30.94 -0.63
C SER A 248 5.44 29.56 0.04
N VAL A 249 4.69 28.60 -0.48
CA VAL A 249 4.37 27.40 0.32
C VAL A 249 5.25 26.22 -0.03
N ASN A 250 6.14 25.85 0.89
CA ASN A 250 7.01 24.67 0.75
C ASN A 250 6.29 23.35 1.06
N LYS A 251 5.29 23.35 1.96
CA LYS A 251 4.45 22.19 2.30
C LYS A 251 3.01 22.59 2.61
N THR A 252 2.07 21.82 2.08
CA THR A 252 0.65 21.89 2.39
C THR A 252 0.19 20.54 2.91
N TRP A 253 -0.35 20.50 4.12
CA TRP A 253 -1.04 19.32 4.65
C TRP A 253 -2.53 19.42 4.34
N GLN A 254 -3.05 18.39 3.69
CA GLN A 254 -4.48 18.18 3.54
C GLN A 254 -4.89 17.05 4.49
N LEU A 255 -5.66 17.42 5.51
CA LEU A 255 -6.17 16.49 6.51
C LEU A 255 -7.71 16.50 6.48
N GLY A 256 -8.33 15.35 6.70
CA GLY A 256 -9.77 15.29 6.78
C GLY A 256 -10.28 14.16 7.65
N LYS A 257 -11.51 14.34 8.13
CA LYS A 257 -12.29 13.43 8.95
C LYS A 257 -13.52 13.01 8.16
N ILE A 258 -13.86 11.73 8.13
CA ILE A 258 -14.79 11.18 7.13
C ILE A 258 -16.18 10.92 7.70
N ILE A 259 -16.29 10.27 8.86
CA ILE A 259 -17.58 9.73 9.36
C ILE A 259 -18.39 10.82 10.05
N ARG A 260 -17.74 11.65 10.89
CA ARG A 260 -18.36 12.76 11.63
C ARG A 260 -17.61 14.07 11.39
N PRO A 261 -17.61 14.60 10.17
CA PRO A 261 -16.97 15.88 9.87
C PRO A 261 -17.61 17.01 10.69
N GLY A 262 -16.79 17.95 11.17
CA GLY A 262 -17.24 19.10 11.97
C GLY A 262 -17.66 18.78 13.41
N GLN A 263 -17.49 17.54 13.87
CA GLN A 263 -17.74 17.12 15.24
C GLN A 263 -16.44 16.76 15.96
N ASP A 264 -16.50 16.71 17.30
CA ASP A 264 -15.41 16.35 18.22
C ASP A 264 -14.19 17.29 18.19
N GLU A 265 -13.42 17.28 19.28
CA GLU A 265 -12.12 17.97 19.34
C GLU A 265 -11.02 17.07 18.76
N VAL A 266 -10.22 17.62 17.85
CA VAL A 266 -9.09 16.95 17.21
C VAL A 266 -7.85 17.78 17.40
N GLU A 267 -6.79 17.16 17.92
CA GLU A 267 -5.46 17.75 18.01
C GLU A 267 -4.61 17.24 16.85
N VAL A 268 -3.96 18.18 16.16
CA VAL A 268 -3.10 17.91 15.01
C VAL A 268 -1.73 18.47 15.29
N SER A 269 -0.69 17.67 15.09
CA SER A 269 0.70 18.13 15.08
C SER A 269 1.28 17.91 13.70
N LEU A 270 1.96 18.92 13.17
CA LEU A 270 2.59 18.92 11.85
C LEU A 270 4.09 19.09 12.01
N GLN A 271 4.87 18.42 11.17
CA GLN A 271 6.32 18.54 11.16
C GLN A 271 6.81 18.64 9.72
N HIS A 272 7.76 19.54 9.47
CA HIS A 272 8.53 19.64 8.22
C HIS A 272 10.02 19.73 8.51
N GLN A 273 10.84 19.70 7.47
CA GLN A 273 12.28 19.89 7.60
C GLN A 273 12.61 21.39 7.70
N LEU A 274 13.62 21.74 8.50
CA LEU A 274 14.04 23.13 8.69
C LEU A 274 14.52 23.78 7.37
N GLY A 275 15.17 23.01 6.50
CA GLY A 275 15.61 23.50 5.19
C GLY A 275 14.46 23.82 4.22
N GLU A 276 13.23 23.49 4.60
CA GLU A 276 12.00 23.82 3.87
C GLU A 276 11.28 25.03 4.50
N GLU A 277 11.91 25.79 5.39
CA GLU A 277 11.41 27.11 5.80
C GLU A 277 11.85 28.19 4.80
N GLY A 278 11.00 29.21 4.59
CA GLY A 278 11.40 30.39 3.83
C GLY A 278 12.46 31.19 4.58
N ALA A 279 13.21 32.05 3.87
CA ALA A 279 14.08 33.01 4.54
C ALA A 279 13.21 34.04 5.28
N ASP A 280 13.46 34.23 6.57
CA ASP A 280 12.85 35.26 7.42
C ASP A 280 13.24 36.68 6.99
#